data_AF-A0A7J6G1Y9-F1
#
_entry.id   AF-A0A7J6G1Y9-F1
#
_cell.length_a   1.000
_cell.length_b   1.000
_cell.length_c   1.000
_cell.angle_alpha   90.00
_cell.angle_beta   90.00
_cell.angle_gamma   90.00
#
_symmetry.space_group_name_H-M   'P 1'
#
loop_
_entity.id
_entity.type
_entity.pdbx_description
1 polymer ?
#
loop_
_entity_poly.entity_id
_entity_poly.type
_entity_poly.pdbx_seq_one_letter_code
_entity_poly.pdbx_strand_id
1 'polypeptide(L)'
;MIHHANIYTSQPSLLADSYEGFEREKVKEWYFFSPRVCKNGIRATRKAHLGFWRMSQSAKPIQHNGIDIGLKSVLNFHMESNKKSIKTEWIMHEYIIIDDNNDSNNSKNDFAL
;
A
#
# COMPACT_ATOMS: atom_id res chain seq x y z
N MET A 1 -11.25 -9.12 -7.80
CA MET A 1 -10.19 -9.11 -8.84
C MET A 1 -9.02 -8.29 -8.30
N ILE A 2 -7.77 -8.68 -8.58
CA ILE A 2 -6.55 -7.94 -8.16
C ILE A 2 -6.00 -7.20 -9.38
N HIS A 3 -5.67 -5.93 -9.22
CA HIS A 3 -5.17 -5.06 -10.30
C HIS A 3 -3.66 -4.82 -10.17
N HIS A 4 -2.96 -4.52 -11.26
CA HIS A 4 -1.57 -4.05 -11.21
C HIS A 4 -1.54 -2.52 -11.37
N ALA A 5 -1.15 -1.80 -10.32
CA ALA A 5 -1.12 -0.34 -10.32
C ALA A 5 -0.11 0.21 -9.32
N ASN A 6 0.49 1.37 -9.61
CA ASN A 6 1.32 2.07 -8.62
C ASN A 6 0.45 2.92 -7.69
N ILE A 7 0.05 2.32 -6.56
CA ILE A 7 -0.86 2.93 -5.58
C ILE A 7 -0.32 4.19 -4.90
N TYR A 8 1.00 4.42 -4.98
CA TYR A 8 1.66 5.58 -4.39
C TYR A 8 1.62 6.83 -5.28
N THR A 9 1.14 6.72 -6.53
CA THR A 9 1.10 7.85 -7.46
C THR A 9 -0.23 8.58 -7.50
N SER A 10 -1.27 8.04 -6.86
CA SER A 10 -2.63 8.57 -6.89
C SER A 10 -3.26 8.66 -5.50
N GLN A 11 -4.28 9.50 -5.36
CA GLN A 11 -5.13 9.53 -4.17
C GLN A 11 -6.03 8.29 -4.15
N PRO A 12 -6.34 7.74 -2.96
CA PRO A 12 -7.13 6.52 -2.87
C PRO A 12 -8.56 6.66 -3.44
N SER A 13 -9.19 7.83 -3.32
CA SER A 13 -10.51 8.08 -3.93
C SER A 13 -10.46 8.05 -5.45
N LEU A 14 -9.50 8.77 -6.06
CA LEU A 14 -9.31 8.77 -7.51
C LEU A 14 -8.96 7.37 -8.04
N LEU A 15 -8.18 6.62 -7.26
CA LEU A 15 -7.85 5.24 -7.58
C LEU A 15 -9.13 4.39 -7.56
N ALA A 16 -9.91 4.44 -6.48
CA ALA A 16 -11.18 3.72 -6.36
C ALA A 16 -12.13 4.02 -7.53
N ASP A 17 -12.35 5.30 -7.86
CA ASP A 17 -13.21 5.74 -8.97
C ASP A 17 -12.73 5.18 -10.32
N SER A 18 -11.42 5.04 -10.52
CA SER A 18 -10.85 4.51 -11.77
C SER A 18 -11.01 2.99 -11.94
N TYR A 19 -11.31 2.26 -10.87
CA TYR A 19 -11.53 0.80 -10.88
C TYR A 19 -12.95 0.41 -10.47
N GLU A 20 -13.84 1.37 -10.25
CA GLU A 20 -15.25 1.08 -10.02
C GLU A 20 -15.88 0.61 -11.36
N GLY A 21 -16.35 -0.63 -11.38
CA GLY A 21 -17.04 -1.20 -12.54
C GLY A 21 -18.45 -0.65 -12.69
N PHE A 22 -19.07 -0.88 -13.85
CA PHE A 22 -20.46 -0.49 -14.15
C PHE A 22 -21.53 -1.23 -13.31
N GLU A 23 -21.13 -2.20 -12.49
CA GLU A 23 -22.05 -3.02 -11.70
C GLU A 23 -22.45 -2.34 -10.39
N ARG A 24 -23.75 -2.33 -10.13
CA ARG A 24 -24.46 -1.48 -9.15
C ARG A 24 -24.26 -1.89 -7.68
N GLU A 25 -23.29 -2.74 -7.37
CA GLU A 25 -22.92 -3.05 -5.99
C GLU A 25 -21.75 -2.16 -5.57
N LYS A 26 -21.94 -1.40 -4.48
CA LYS A 26 -20.89 -0.53 -3.92
C LYS A 26 -19.70 -1.36 -3.47
N VAL A 27 -18.67 -1.43 -4.31
CA VAL A 27 -17.36 -1.96 -3.94
C VAL A 27 -16.77 -1.09 -2.84
N LYS A 28 -16.32 -1.70 -1.75
CA LYS A 28 -15.72 -1.00 -0.60
C LYS A 28 -14.22 -1.26 -0.44
N GLU A 29 -13.71 -2.25 -1.16
CA GLU A 29 -12.34 -2.73 -1.04
C GLU A 29 -11.76 -3.01 -2.42
N TRP A 30 -10.51 -2.63 -2.62
CA TRP A 30 -9.76 -2.85 -3.86
C TRP A 30 -8.41 -3.47 -3.51
N TYR A 31 -7.93 -4.37 -4.36
CA TYR A 31 -6.67 -5.08 -4.18
C TYR A 31 -5.73 -4.76 -5.34
N PHE A 32 -4.46 -4.45 -5.02
CA PHE A 32 -3.49 -4.00 -6.00
C PHE A 32 -2.12 -4.63 -5.77
N PHE A 33 -1.56 -5.21 -6.81
CA PHE A 33 -0.12 -5.39 -6.90
C PHE A 33 0.54 -4.06 -7.25
N SER A 34 1.32 -3.52 -6.31
CA SER A 34 2.09 -2.29 -6.52
C SER A 34 3.59 -2.57 -6.48
N PRO A 35 4.39 -2.00 -7.40
CA PRO A 35 5.85 -2.04 -7.27
C PRO A 35 6.30 -1.42 -5.96
N ARG A 36 7.17 -2.09 -5.22
CA ARG A 36 7.86 -1.52 -4.06
C ARG A 36 8.99 -0.63 -4.57
N VAL A 37 8.72 0.67 -4.73
CA VAL A 37 9.73 1.62 -5.19
C VAL A 37 10.73 1.93 -4.06
N CYS A 38 11.69 1.05 -3.84
CA CYS A 38 12.89 1.36 -3.07
C CYS A 38 13.97 1.83 -4.06
N LYS A 39 14.02 3.14 -4.35
CA LYS A 39 15.16 3.71 -5.09
C LYS A 39 16.33 3.83 -4.09
N ASN A 40 17.40 3.07 -4.32
CA ASN A 40 18.64 3.11 -3.56
C ASN A 40 18.50 2.80 -2.05
N GLY A 41 17.63 1.86 -1.67
CA GLY A 41 17.39 1.53 -0.26
C GLY A 41 16.61 2.59 0.53
N ILE A 42 16.21 3.69 -0.11
CA ILE A 42 15.33 4.69 0.49
C ILE A 42 13.90 4.15 0.38
N ARG A 43 13.28 3.92 1.53
CA ARG A 43 11.87 3.54 1.65
C ARG A 43 11.03 4.45 0.76
N ALA A 44 10.21 3.85 -0.11
CA ALA A 44 9.32 4.57 -1.02
C ALA A 44 8.69 5.76 -0.29
N THR A 45 8.85 6.96 -0.83
CA THR A 45 8.16 8.12 -0.27
C THR A 45 6.68 7.83 -0.35
N ARG A 46 6.03 7.59 0.79
CA ARG A 46 4.59 7.36 0.91
C ARG A 46 3.75 8.59 0.55
N LYS A 47 4.33 9.56 -0.16
CA LYS A 47 3.63 10.71 -0.71
C LYS A 47 2.85 10.27 -1.94
N ALA A 48 1.57 10.60 -1.97
CA ALA A 48 0.73 10.39 -3.13
C ALA A 48 -0.03 11.69 -3.41
N HIS A 49 0.20 12.27 -4.59
CA HIS A 49 -0.32 13.58 -4.99
C HIS A 49 -0.54 14.57 -3.80
N LEU A 50 -1.75 15.12 -3.62
CA LEU A 50 -2.10 16.06 -2.53
C LEU A 50 -2.23 15.37 -1.14
N GLY A 51 -1.36 14.44 -0.81
CA GLY A 51 -1.40 13.70 0.44
C GLY A 51 -0.29 12.68 0.62
N PHE A 52 -0.43 11.88 1.67
CA PHE A 52 0.53 10.83 1.98
C PHE A 52 -0.08 9.72 2.83
N TRP A 53 0.48 8.52 2.69
CA TRP A 53 0.20 7.37 3.52
C TRP A 53 1.08 7.37 4.76
N ARG A 54 0.46 7.29 5.94
CA ARG A 54 1.16 7.22 7.22
C ARG A 54 0.90 5.88 7.88
N MET A 55 1.94 5.28 8.48
CA MET A 55 1.78 4.07 9.28
C MET A 55 0.81 4.35 10.45
N SER A 56 -0.24 3.55 10.54
CA SER A 56 -1.20 3.60 11.64
C SER A 56 -0.97 2.50 12.66
N GLN A 57 -0.57 1.31 12.20
CA GLN A 57 -0.20 0.19 13.05
C GLN A 57 1.12 -0.39 12.58
N SER A 58 1.97 -0.76 13.54
CA SER A 58 3.22 -1.48 13.28
C SER A 58 2.96 -2.76 12.51
N ALA A 59 3.94 -3.14 11.69
CA ALA A 59 3.88 -4.38 10.91
C ALA A 59 3.71 -5.59 11.83
N LYS A 60 2.79 -6.49 11.47
CA LYS A 60 2.57 -7.78 12.16
C LYS A 60 2.99 -8.93 11.24
N PRO A 61 3.65 -9.98 11.76
CA PRO A 61 3.96 -11.16 10.98
C PRO A 61 2.68 -11.88 10.54
N ILE A 62 2.75 -12.47 9.35
CA ILE A 62 1.72 -13.34 8.79
C ILE A 62 2.30 -14.74 8.83
N GLN A 63 1.61 -15.65 9.53
CA GLN A 63 2.06 -17.02 9.71
C GLN A 63 1.23 -18.00 8.90
N HIS A 64 1.91 -18.98 8.30
CA HIS A 64 1.30 -20.17 7.74
C HIS A 64 2.03 -21.40 8.27
N ASN A 65 1.30 -22.32 8.91
CA ASN A 65 1.86 -23.53 9.55
C ASN A 65 3.01 -23.25 10.54
N GLY A 66 2.94 -22.13 11.27
CA GLY A 66 3.96 -21.74 12.24
C GLY A 66 5.22 -21.10 11.64
N ILE A 67 5.24 -20.85 10.34
CA ILE A 67 6.33 -20.18 9.61
C ILE A 67 5.86 -18.78 9.23
N ASP A 68 6.69 -17.77 9.49
CA ASP A 68 6.46 -16.39 9.05
C ASP A 68 6.64 -16.32 7.52
N ILE A 69 5.55 -16.03 6.79
CA ILE A 69 5.53 -15.94 5.32
C ILE A 69 5.49 -14.48 4.83
N GLY A 70 5.31 -13.53 5.73
CA GLY A 70 5.14 -12.13 5.35
C GLY A 70 4.90 -11.18 6.51
N LEU A 71 4.73 -9.92 6.17
CA LEU A 71 4.37 -8.83 7.09
C LEU A 71 3.13 -8.12 6.57
N LYS A 72 2.20 -7.81 7.47
CA LYS A 72 1.05 -6.94 7.23
C LYS A 72 1.22 -5.62 7.97
N SER A 73 1.25 -4.51 7.25
CA SER A 73 1.21 -3.15 7.83
C SER A 73 -0.15 -2.50 7.58
N VAL A 74 -0.55 -1.58 8.46
CA VAL A 74 -1.77 -0.76 8.26
C VAL A 74 -1.39 0.71 8.15
N LEU A 75 -1.87 1.37 7.11
CA LEU A 75 -1.62 2.79 6.84
C LEU A 75 -2.94 3.55 6.71
N ASN A 76 -2.97 4.80 7.15
CA ASN A 76 -4.05 5.74 6.86
C ASN A 76 -3.56 6.79 5.85
N PHE A 77 -4.44 7.23 4.97
CA PHE A 77 -4.15 8.35 4.09
C PHE A 77 -4.46 9.68 4.77
N HIS A 78 -3.54 10.64 4.64
CA HIS A 78 -3.70 12.02 5.08
C HIS A 78 -3.68 12.93 3.84
N MET A 79 -4.72 13.74 3.69
CA MET A 79 -4.79 14.75 2.63
C MET A 79 -4.09 16.04 3.10
N GLU A 80 -3.23 16.60 2.27
CA GLU A 80 -2.63 17.92 2.51
C GLU A 80 -3.62 19.01 2.09
N SER A 81 -3.98 19.89 3.03
CA SER A 81 -4.87 21.03 2.78
C SER A 81 -4.41 22.23 3.58
N ASN A 82 -4.17 23.35 2.89
CA ASN A 82 -3.88 24.66 3.51
C ASN A 82 -2.83 24.59 4.66
N LYS A 83 -1.69 23.96 4.40
CA LYS A 83 -0.56 23.74 5.34
C LYS A 83 -0.86 22.81 6.53
N LYS A 84 -2.00 22.13 6.57
CA LYS A 84 -2.34 21.10 7.55
C LYS A 84 -2.59 19.76 6.86
N SER A 85 -2.34 18.67 7.57
CA SER A 85 -2.70 17.33 7.10
C SER A 85 -4.01 16.89 7.77
N ILE A 86 -5.00 16.49 6.99
CA ILE A 86 -6.29 15.99 7.46
C ILE A 86 -6.31 14.47 7.30
N LYS A 87 -6.52 13.73 8.40
CA LYS A 87 -6.69 12.28 8.35
C LYS A 87 -7.97 11.97 7.58
N THR A 88 -7.90 11.03 6.64
CA THR A 88 -9.07 10.51 5.92
C THR A 88 -9.45 9.11 6.44
N GLU A 89 -10.59 8.61 6.00
CA GLU A 89 -11.06 7.24 6.31
C GLU A 89 -10.44 6.17 5.40
N TRP A 90 -9.56 6.54 4.48
CA TRP A 90 -8.89 5.59 3.61
C TRP A 90 -7.79 4.84 4.36
N ILE A 91 -7.93 3.52 4.35
CA ILE A 91 -7.01 2.57 4.98
C ILE A 91 -6.36 1.72 3.88
N MET A 92 -5.07 1.47 4.03
CA MET A 92 -4.33 0.51 3.22
C MET A 92 -3.77 -0.59 4.13
N HIS A 93 -4.04 -1.83 3.76
CA HIS A 93 -3.33 -3.00 4.28
C HIS A 93 -2.21 -3.34 3.31
N GLU A 94 -0.96 -3.09 3.71
CA GLU A 94 0.22 -3.39 2.90
C GLU A 94 0.74 -4.77 3.30
N TYR A 95 0.77 -5.70 2.34
CA TYR A 95 1.28 -7.05 2.52
C TYR A 95 2.63 -7.20 1.83
N ILE A 96 3.63 -7.67 2.57
CA ILE A 96 4.99 -7.92 2.07
C ILE A 96 5.30 -9.39 2.29
N ILE A 97 5.81 -10.07 1.26
CA ILE A 97 6.29 -11.45 1.37
C ILE A 97 7.71 -11.42 1.94
N ILE A 98 7.99 -12.29 2.91
CA ILE A 98 9.36 -12.56 3.36
C ILE A 98 9.85 -13.73 2.51
N ASP A 99 10.90 -13.52 1.72
CA ASP A 99 11.60 -14.60 1.01
C ASP A 99 12.97 -14.77 1.67
N ASP A 100 13.35 -15.99 2.00
CA ASP A 100 14.63 -16.33 2.64
C ASP A 100 15.84 -15.96 1.77
N ASN A 101 15.61 -15.66 0.48
CA ASN A 101 16.65 -15.20 -0.46
C ASN A 101 16.85 -13.68 -0.51
N ASN A 102 16.03 -12.89 0.19
CA ASN A 102 16.17 -11.43 0.19
C ASN A 102 17.09 -10.97 1.32
N ASP A 103 18.39 -11.17 1.10
CA ASP A 103 19.41 -10.30 1.67
C ASP A 103 18.92 -8.86 1.55
N SER A 104 19.05 -8.12 2.64
CA SER A 104 18.52 -6.79 2.92
C SER A 104 19.02 -5.67 1.98
N ASN A 105 19.59 -6.01 0.82
CA ASN A 105 20.27 -5.13 -0.11
C ASN A 105 19.80 -5.18 -1.58
N ASN A 106 18.81 -6.00 -1.96
CA ASN A 106 18.37 -6.04 -3.37
C ASN A 106 16.88 -5.75 -3.58
N SER A 107 16.52 -4.49 -3.36
CA SER A 107 15.16 -3.96 -3.40
C SER A 107 14.55 -3.80 -4.80
N LYS A 108 14.87 -4.69 -5.75
CA LYS A 108 14.57 -4.46 -7.17
C LYS A 108 13.25 -5.04 -7.67
N ASN A 109 12.60 -6.01 -7.02
CA ASN A 109 11.39 -6.64 -7.59
C ASN A 109 10.32 -7.08 -6.57
N ASP A 110 10.21 -6.43 -5.42
CA ASP A 110 9.15 -6.78 -4.49
C ASP A 110 7.83 -6.16 -4.95
N PHE A 111 6.87 -7.01 -5.32
CA PHE A 111 5.48 -6.58 -5.49
C PHE A 111 4.80 -6.64 -4.11
N ALA A 112 4.21 -5.53 -3.69
CA ALA A 112 3.32 -5.51 -2.53
C ALA A 112 1.92 -5.97 -2.97
N LEU A 113 1.27 -6.80 -2.15
CA LEU A 113 -0.12 -7.24 -2.28
C LEU A 113 -1.09 -6.26 -1.61
#